data_AF-X0T264-F1
#
_entry.id   AF-X0T264-F1
#
_cell.length_a   1.000
_cell.length_b   1.000
_cell.length_c   1.000
_cell.angle_alpha   90.00
_cell.angle_beta   90.00
_cell.angle_gamma   90.00
#
_symmetry.space_group_name_H-M   'P 1'
#
loop_
_entity.id
_entity.type
_entity.pdbx_description
1 polymer ?
#
loop_
_entity_poly.entity_id
_entity_poly.type
_entity_poly.pdbx_seq_one_letter_code
_entity_poly.pdbx_strand_id
1 'polypeptide(L)'
;LGMMPTMNYREGTWEEIDKGAFTGDKLNEDWVVKKVACSQCSIACDHLARVPKTHPEYPNLVASIDVEMCYSFGTNTGCADWPTIFKCIALCDDLGIDAISGGVTASMACELYDLGLITKKDLGFELPFGSTTNLARFTEEMILGKGFAGEIFGDGCKQAGIRLEERGVKNAGYYGMHIKGLEMPAFDLHGMTSFAVGESVSIRGACHLRNGAYGLDAKGKFDRFGYDKPLERGKAIIGLEDIYCIIDSYIICKFTRGIYENDAELAKVYELVTG
;
A
#
# COMPACT_ATOMS: atom_id res chain seq x y z
N LEU A 1 -13.17 -10.72 -2.47
CA LEU A 1 -12.52 -11.68 -1.53
C LEU A 1 -12.57 -11.23 -0.06
N GLY A 2 -12.93 -9.97 0.24
CA GLY A 2 -12.96 -9.45 1.61
C GLY A 2 -11.56 -9.35 2.20
N MET A 3 -10.65 -8.72 1.46
CA MET A 3 -9.22 -8.65 1.80
C MET A 3 -8.55 -7.34 1.38
N MET A 4 -9.33 -6.34 0.93
CA MET A 4 -8.82 -5.03 0.56
C MET A 4 -8.98 -4.12 1.78
N PRO A 5 -7.89 -3.73 2.46
CA PRO A 5 -8.03 -2.93 3.67
C PRO A 5 -8.66 -1.58 3.34
N THR A 6 -9.65 -1.22 4.13
CA THR A 6 -10.52 -0.06 3.91
C THR A 6 -10.71 0.69 5.22
N MET A 7 -10.66 2.02 5.18
CA MET A 7 -10.75 2.90 6.36
C MET A 7 -9.75 2.52 7.48
N ASN A 8 -8.45 2.53 7.17
CA ASN A 8 -7.36 2.18 8.10
C ASN A 8 -7.48 0.75 8.70
N TYR A 9 -7.67 -0.26 7.85
CA TYR A 9 -7.86 -1.68 8.24
C TYR A 9 -9.11 -2.01 9.07
N ARG A 10 -10.08 -1.08 9.17
CA ARG A 10 -11.34 -1.37 9.87
C ARG A 10 -12.21 -2.38 9.14
N GLU A 11 -12.15 -2.37 7.81
CA GLU A 11 -12.97 -3.20 6.94
C GLU A 11 -12.12 -3.84 5.84
N GLY A 12 -12.56 -4.98 5.32
CA GLY A 12 -11.92 -5.70 4.20
C GLY A 12 -12.64 -5.55 2.85
N THR A 13 -13.70 -4.74 2.82
CA THR A 13 -14.59 -4.50 1.66
C THR A 13 -14.98 -3.03 1.59
N TRP A 14 -15.28 -2.54 0.38
CA TRP A 14 -15.70 -1.16 0.17
C TRP A 14 -16.76 -1.06 -0.93
N GLU A 15 -17.84 -0.33 -0.66
CA GLU A 15 -19.00 -0.23 -1.55
C GLU A 15 -18.63 0.38 -2.92
N GLU A 16 -17.65 1.30 -2.97
CA GLU A 16 -17.17 1.91 -4.21
C GLU A 16 -16.45 0.91 -5.13
N ILE A 17 -15.85 -0.15 -4.58
CA ILE A 17 -15.32 -1.27 -5.37
C ILE A 17 -16.48 -2.09 -5.94
N ASP A 18 -17.47 -2.44 -5.11
CA ASP A 18 -18.60 -3.28 -5.50
C ASP A 18 -19.48 -2.61 -6.58
N LYS A 19 -19.59 -1.27 -6.53
CA LYS A 19 -20.26 -0.46 -7.57
C LYS A 19 -19.44 -0.28 -8.84
N GLY A 20 -18.18 -0.74 -8.86
CA GLY A 20 -17.26 -0.59 -9.99
C GLY A 20 -16.59 0.78 -10.12
N ALA A 21 -16.88 1.73 -9.23
CA ALA A 21 -16.34 3.09 -9.26
C ALA A 21 -14.83 3.13 -8.94
N PHE A 22 -14.38 2.21 -8.09
CA PHE A 22 -12.98 2.10 -7.67
C PHE A 22 -12.38 0.74 -8.06
N THR A 23 -12.10 0.55 -9.34
CA THR A 23 -11.55 -0.71 -9.87
C THR A 23 -10.42 -0.47 -10.85
N GLY A 24 -9.59 -1.49 -11.08
CA GLY A 24 -8.52 -1.44 -12.08
C GLY A 24 -9.05 -1.24 -13.51
N ASP A 25 -10.21 -1.81 -13.82
CA ASP A 25 -10.87 -1.62 -15.13
C ASP A 25 -11.30 -0.16 -15.30
N LYS A 26 -11.96 0.41 -14.29
CA LYS A 26 -12.39 1.81 -14.31
C LYS A 26 -11.20 2.77 -14.39
N LEU A 27 -10.14 2.51 -13.63
CA LEU A 27 -8.88 3.24 -13.71
C LEU A 27 -8.31 3.23 -15.14
N ASN A 28 -8.26 2.05 -15.75
CA ASN A 28 -7.69 1.86 -17.08
C ASN A 28 -8.54 2.48 -18.20
N GLU A 29 -9.86 2.45 -18.08
CA GLU A 29 -10.78 3.06 -19.05
C GLU A 29 -10.78 4.60 -19.01
N ASP A 30 -10.80 5.16 -17.80
CA ASP A 30 -11.05 6.60 -17.64
C ASP A 30 -9.77 7.44 -17.59
N TRP A 31 -8.65 6.89 -17.09
CA TRP A 31 -7.50 7.70 -16.68
C TRP A 31 -6.16 7.29 -17.29
N VAL A 32 -5.95 6.00 -17.56
CA VAL A 32 -4.67 5.51 -18.08
C VAL A 32 -4.49 5.96 -19.52
N VAL A 33 -3.42 6.73 -19.77
CA VAL A 33 -3.08 7.23 -21.10
C VAL A 33 -1.92 6.48 -21.75
N LYS A 34 -1.12 5.77 -20.95
CA LYS A 34 0.04 5.03 -21.44
C LYS A 34 0.43 3.93 -20.45
N LYS A 35 0.92 2.81 -20.98
CA LYS A 35 1.64 1.80 -20.21
C LYS A 35 3.14 1.89 -20.49
N VAL A 36 3.96 1.73 -19.47
CA VAL A 36 5.42 1.87 -19.55
C VAL A 36 6.08 0.59 -19.06
N ALA A 37 7.20 0.25 -19.70
CA ALA A 37 8.03 -0.88 -19.32
C ALA A 37 9.31 -0.39 -18.65
N CYS A 38 9.75 -1.13 -17.63
CA CYS A 38 11.13 -1.12 -17.20
C CYS A 38 12.06 -1.53 -18.35
N SER A 39 13.35 -1.23 -18.22
CA SER A 39 14.37 -1.66 -19.19
C SER A 39 14.26 -3.16 -19.48
N GLN A 40 14.25 -3.52 -20.77
CA GLN A 40 14.20 -4.91 -21.26
C GLN A 40 12.95 -5.73 -20.87
N CYS A 41 11.94 -5.11 -20.25
CA CYS A 41 10.73 -5.79 -19.83
C CYS A 41 9.68 -5.81 -20.96
N SER A 42 9.12 -6.97 -21.28
CA SER A 42 8.03 -7.12 -22.25
C SER A 42 6.62 -6.99 -21.64
N ILE A 43 6.50 -6.91 -20.31
CA ILE A 43 5.22 -6.88 -19.59
C ILE A 43 4.58 -5.48 -19.63
N ALA A 44 5.39 -4.43 -19.51
CA ALA A 44 4.94 -3.03 -19.43
C ALA A 44 3.84 -2.79 -18.37
N CYS A 45 4.11 -3.18 -17.11
CA CYS A 45 3.11 -3.18 -16.04
C CYS A 45 2.79 -1.81 -15.45
N ASP A 46 3.63 -0.79 -15.65
CA ASP A 46 3.43 0.54 -15.08
C ASP A 46 2.37 1.31 -15.87
N HIS A 47 1.43 1.94 -15.17
CA HIS A 47 0.31 2.67 -15.76
C HIS A 47 0.45 4.17 -15.48
N LEU A 48 0.62 4.96 -16.54
CA LEU A 48 0.58 6.42 -16.43
C LEU A 48 -0.85 6.90 -16.57
N ALA A 49 -1.41 7.42 -15.47
CA ALA A 49 -2.71 8.07 -15.44
C ALA A 49 -2.55 9.58 -15.64
N ARG A 50 -3.55 10.22 -16.28
CA ARG A 50 -3.54 11.67 -16.51
C ARG A 50 -4.88 12.32 -16.19
N VAL A 51 -4.83 13.38 -15.41
CA VAL A 51 -5.99 14.26 -15.18
C VAL A 51 -6.19 15.21 -16.37
N PRO A 52 -7.43 15.42 -16.84
CA PRO A 52 -7.72 16.36 -17.92
C PRO A 52 -7.19 17.78 -17.64
N LYS A 53 -6.77 18.48 -18.69
CA LYS A 53 -6.29 19.88 -18.59
C LYS A 53 -7.35 20.86 -18.05
N THR A 54 -8.62 20.49 -18.16
CA THR A 54 -9.78 21.29 -17.73
C THR A 54 -10.16 21.06 -16.27
N HIS A 55 -9.50 20.13 -15.57
CA HIS A 55 -9.79 19.87 -14.17
C HIS A 55 -9.45 21.09 -13.31
N PRO A 56 -10.33 21.53 -12.39
CA PRO A 56 -10.14 22.78 -11.65
C PRO A 56 -8.94 22.76 -10.69
N GLU A 57 -8.74 21.65 -9.98
CA GLU A 57 -7.68 21.55 -8.95
C GLU A 57 -6.35 21.01 -9.48
N TYR A 58 -6.38 19.92 -10.27
CA TYR A 58 -5.19 19.21 -10.72
C TYR A 58 -5.04 19.18 -12.25
N PRO A 59 -5.07 20.34 -12.93
CA PRO A 59 -5.04 20.38 -14.40
C PRO A 59 -3.76 19.73 -14.92
N ASN A 60 -3.92 18.77 -15.84
CA ASN A 60 -2.81 18.11 -16.54
C ASN A 60 -1.86 17.30 -15.64
N LEU A 61 -2.26 16.96 -14.42
CA LEU A 61 -1.47 16.08 -13.55
C LEU A 61 -1.26 14.71 -14.18
N VAL A 62 -0.06 14.15 -14.02
CA VAL A 62 0.30 12.78 -14.43
C VAL A 62 0.86 12.06 -13.21
N ALA A 63 0.49 10.80 -13.03
CA ALA A 63 0.99 9.95 -11.95
C ALA A 63 1.23 8.51 -12.46
N SER A 64 2.27 7.86 -11.94
CA SER A 64 2.52 6.42 -12.11
C SER A 64 1.68 5.66 -11.09
N ILE A 65 0.86 4.72 -11.54
CA ILE A 65 -0.14 4.10 -10.69
C ILE A 65 0.12 2.60 -10.53
N ASP A 66 0.25 2.20 -9.27
CA ASP A 66 0.23 0.81 -8.83
C ASP A 66 -0.90 0.58 -7.81
N VAL A 67 -1.29 -0.69 -7.65
CA VAL A 67 -2.39 -1.11 -6.75
C VAL A 67 -2.17 -0.68 -5.30
N GLU A 68 -0.93 -0.74 -4.81
CA GLU A 68 -0.57 -0.42 -3.43
C GLU A 68 -0.82 1.06 -3.11
N MET A 69 -0.55 1.95 -4.07
CA MET A 69 -0.76 3.39 -3.88
C MET A 69 -2.24 3.78 -4.03
N CYS A 70 -2.98 3.08 -4.90
CA CYS A 70 -4.44 3.21 -4.98
C CYS A 70 -5.12 2.73 -3.69
N TYR A 71 -4.59 1.66 -3.09
CA TYR A 71 -5.01 1.19 -1.78
C TYR A 71 -4.71 2.25 -0.71
N SER A 72 -3.45 2.66 -0.58
CA SER A 72 -2.99 3.45 0.57
C SER A 72 -3.63 4.84 0.62
N PHE A 73 -3.82 5.50 -0.52
CA PHE A 73 -4.47 6.81 -0.60
C PHE A 73 -5.94 6.76 -1.00
N GLY A 74 -6.46 5.61 -1.46
CA GLY A 74 -7.85 5.43 -1.84
C GLY A 74 -8.62 4.70 -0.75
N THR A 75 -8.73 3.37 -0.84
CA THR A 75 -9.58 2.58 0.08
C THR A 75 -9.22 2.79 1.55
N ASN A 76 -7.93 2.92 1.86
CA ASN A 76 -7.48 3.03 3.24
C ASN A 76 -7.82 4.39 3.87
N THR A 77 -7.90 5.46 3.09
CA THR A 77 -8.36 6.80 3.53
C THR A 77 -9.84 7.04 3.24
N GLY A 78 -10.51 6.10 2.55
CA GLY A 78 -11.88 6.26 2.05
C GLY A 78 -12.01 7.21 0.86
N CYS A 79 -10.91 7.69 0.27
CA CYS A 79 -10.96 8.61 -0.86
C CYS A 79 -11.31 7.85 -2.16
N ALA A 80 -12.40 8.22 -2.82
CA ALA A 80 -12.79 7.68 -4.12
C ALA A 80 -12.46 8.62 -5.30
N ASP A 81 -11.88 9.80 -5.00
CA ASP A 81 -11.55 10.80 -6.01
C ASP A 81 -10.19 10.50 -6.67
N TRP A 82 -10.22 9.90 -7.85
CA TRP A 82 -9.02 9.56 -8.63
C TRP A 82 -8.04 10.72 -8.81
N PRO A 83 -8.46 11.94 -9.19
CA PRO A 83 -7.54 13.08 -9.32
C PRO A 83 -6.81 13.43 -8.01
N THR A 84 -7.48 13.38 -6.86
CA THR A 84 -6.84 13.56 -5.54
C THR A 84 -5.84 12.45 -5.26
N ILE A 85 -6.19 11.19 -5.51
CA ILE A 85 -5.27 10.05 -5.30
C ILE A 85 -4.02 10.21 -6.16
N PHE A 86 -4.18 10.58 -7.45
CA PHE A 86 -3.05 10.87 -8.32
C PHE A 86 -2.20 12.00 -7.79
N LYS A 87 -2.80 13.02 -7.17
CA LYS A 87 -2.06 14.13 -6.56
C LYS A 87 -1.24 13.66 -5.36
N CYS A 88 -1.79 12.83 -4.49
CA CYS A 88 -1.04 12.25 -3.37
C CYS A 88 0.12 11.38 -3.86
N ILE A 89 -0.12 10.55 -4.87
CA ILE A 89 0.92 9.70 -5.48
C ILE A 89 2.03 10.55 -6.10
N ALA A 90 1.67 11.55 -6.90
CA ALA A 90 2.65 12.44 -7.51
C ALA A 90 3.47 13.21 -6.46
N LEU A 91 2.86 13.60 -5.33
CA LEU A 91 3.61 14.21 -4.22
C LEU A 91 4.63 13.24 -3.63
N CYS A 92 4.27 11.96 -3.44
CA CYS A 92 5.20 10.93 -2.97
C CYS A 92 6.36 10.71 -3.94
N ASP A 93 6.08 10.59 -5.24
CA ASP A 93 7.10 10.44 -6.28
C ASP A 93 8.03 11.66 -6.36
N ASP A 94 7.45 12.87 -6.45
CA ASP A 94 8.20 14.12 -6.65
C ASP A 94 9.05 14.49 -5.43
N LEU A 95 8.60 14.14 -4.22
CA LEU A 95 9.27 14.48 -2.95
C LEU A 95 10.05 13.30 -2.33
N GLY A 96 10.00 12.11 -2.93
CA GLY A 96 10.82 10.96 -2.56
C GLY A 96 10.39 10.25 -1.28
N ILE A 97 9.08 10.09 -1.06
CA ILE A 97 8.50 9.36 0.08
C ILE A 97 7.80 8.11 -0.41
N ASP A 98 7.85 7.03 0.36
CA ASP A 98 7.09 5.81 0.08
C ASP A 98 5.57 6.07 0.14
N ALA A 99 4.88 5.80 -0.97
CA ALA A 99 3.44 6.03 -1.10
C ALA A 99 2.60 5.08 -0.22
N ILE A 100 3.11 3.89 0.12
CA ILE A 100 2.42 3.00 1.07
C ILE A 100 2.47 3.63 2.46
N SER A 101 3.68 3.89 2.98
CA SER A 101 3.86 4.54 4.29
C SER A 101 3.15 5.89 4.37
N GLY A 102 3.22 6.72 3.33
CA GLY A 102 2.52 8.00 3.27
C GLY A 102 1.00 7.86 3.35
N GLY A 103 0.41 6.95 2.56
CA GLY A 103 -1.03 6.74 2.55
C GLY A 103 -1.57 6.08 3.83
N VAL A 104 -0.86 5.09 4.38
CA VAL A 104 -1.24 4.45 5.65
C VAL A 104 -1.09 5.40 6.84
N THR A 105 -0.10 6.29 6.80
CA THR A 105 0.01 7.34 7.82
C THR A 105 -1.12 8.38 7.68
N ALA A 106 -1.51 8.72 6.45
CA ALA A 106 -2.66 9.58 6.20
C ALA A 106 -3.99 8.94 6.62
N SER A 107 -4.17 7.62 6.45
CA SER A 107 -5.37 6.91 6.91
C SER A 107 -5.46 6.89 8.43
N MET A 108 -4.34 6.73 9.15
CA MET A 108 -4.29 6.87 10.60
C MET A 108 -4.77 8.28 11.01
N ALA A 109 -4.32 9.33 10.32
CA ALA A 109 -4.76 10.69 10.60
C ALA A 109 -6.28 10.88 10.35
N CYS A 110 -6.82 10.27 9.28
CA CYS A 110 -8.26 10.29 9.01
C CYS A 110 -9.06 9.61 10.14
N GLU A 111 -8.62 8.44 10.60
CA GLU A 111 -9.31 7.72 11.67
C GLU A 111 -9.27 8.50 12.99
N LEU A 112 -8.09 9.03 13.36
CA LEU A 112 -7.94 9.86 14.55
C LEU A 112 -8.82 11.11 14.49
N TYR A 113 -9.02 11.69 13.31
CA TYR A 113 -9.91 12.83 13.11
C TYR A 113 -11.37 12.45 13.32
N ASP A 114 -11.83 11.35 12.69
CA ASP A 114 -13.21 10.86 12.83
C ASP A 114 -13.55 10.47 14.28
N LEU A 115 -12.56 10.01 15.05
CA LEU A 115 -12.69 9.72 16.48
C LEU A 115 -12.59 10.96 17.38
N GLY A 116 -12.28 12.14 16.81
CA GLY A 116 -12.08 13.39 17.56
C GLY A 116 -10.83 13.43 18.42
N LEU A 117 -9.85 12.55 18.15
CA LEU A 117 -8.55 12.48 18.83
C LEU A 117 -7.57 13.51 18.29
N ILE A 118 -7.70 13.87 17.01
CA ILE A 118 -7.15 15.10 16.44
C ILE A 118 -8.32 15.90 15.85
N THR A 119 -8.16 17.21 15.71
CA THR A 119 -9.27 18.09 15.32
C THR A 119 -8.87 19.10 14.26
N LYS A 120 -9.87 19.79 13.70
CA LYS A 120 -9.66 20.96 12.82
C LYS A 120 -8.81 22.04 13.46
N LYS A 121 -8.78 22.16 14.80
CA LYS A 121 -7.93 23.12 15.50
C LYS A 121 -6.45 22.77 15.36
N ASP A 122 -6.12 21.48 15.31
CA ASP A 122 -4.75 20.98 15.20
C ASP A 122 -4.26 21.09 13.75
N LEU A 123 -5.06 20.64 12.79
CA LEU A 123 -4.71 20.61 11.36
C LEU A 123 -4.96 21.95 10.63
N GLY A 124 -5.90 22.76 11.11
CA GLY A 124 -6.40 23.95 10.41
C GLY A 124 -7.42 23.64 9.29
N PHE A 125 -7.76 22.37 9.06
CA PHE A 125 -8.75 21.90 8.09
C PHE A 125 -9.36 20.58 8.55
N GLU A 126 -10.41 20.13 7.84
CA GLU A 126 -11.13 18.89 8.17
C GLU A 126 -10.52 17.73 7.41
N LEU A 127 -10.30 16.60 8.09
CA LEU A 127 -9.72 15.40 7.49
C LEU A 127 -10.50 14.13 7.90
N PRO A 128 -11.84 14.06 7.75
CA PRO A 128 -12.56 12.80 7.93
C PRO A 128 -12.16 11.78 6.86
N PHE A 129 -12.49 10.49 7.05
CA PHE A 129 -12.42 9.52 5.96
C PHE A 129 -13.22 10.01 4.73
N GLY A 130 -12.70 9.77 3.53
CA GLY A 130 -13.27 10.26 2.27
C GLY A 130 -12.92 11.71 1.92
N SER A 131 -12.01 12.35 2.66
CA SER A 131 -11.46 13.65 2.31
C SER A 131 -10.78 13.63 0.93
N THR A 132 -10.96 14.70 0.16
CA THR A 132 -10.36 14.88 -1.18
C THR A 132 -9.22 15.89 -1.14
N THR A 133 -9.42 17.16 -1.52
CA THR A 133 -8.36 18.17 -1.56
C THR A 133 -7.62 18.35 -0.22
N ASN A 134 -8.33 18.19 0.90
CA ASN A 134 -7.70 18.22 2.23
C ASN A 134 -6.79 17.02 2.51
N LEU A 135 -7.05 15.85 1.90
CA LEU A 135 -6.12 14.71 1.96
C LEU A 135 -4.83 15.05 1.22
N ALA A 136 -4.90 15.58 0.00
CA ALA A 136 -3.72 16.01 -0.75
C ALA A 136 -2.92 17.10 0.00
N ARG A 137 -3.62 18.06 0.62
CA ARG A 137 -3.00 19.07 1.48
C ARG A 137 -2.30 18.45 2.69
N PHE A 138 -2.97 17.53 3.40
CA PHE A 138 -2.37 16.82 4.53
C PHE A 138 -1.11 16.07 4.11
N THR A 139 -1.16 15.34 2.99
CA THR A 139 -0.02 14.60 2.45
C THR A 139 1.15 15.53 2.14
N GLU A 140 0.91 16.67 1.51
CA GLU A 140 1.96 17.66 1.24
C GLU A 140 2.55 18.25 2.54
N GLU A 141 1.72 18.66 3.49
CA GLU A 141 2.19 19.20 4.78
C GLU A 141 2.96 18.16 5.59
N MET A 142 2.52 16.89 5.58
CA MET A 142 3.20 15.75 6.21
C MET A 142 4.59 15.54 5.61
N ILE A 143 4.69 15.41 4.29
CA ILE A 143 5.96 15.15 3.59
C ILE A 143 6.94 16.31 3.77
N LEU A 144 6.46 17.55 3.75
CA LEU A 144 7.30 18.74 3.89
C LEU A 144 7.66 19.07 5.35
N GLY A 145 7.20 18.28 6.33
CA GLY A 145 7.45 18.56 7.75
C GLY A 145 6.80 19.87 8.22
N LYS A 146 5.67 20.28 7.65
CA LYS A 146 4.98 21.54 7.93
C LYS A 146 3.79 21.35 8.86
N GLY A 147 3.66 22.28 9.80
CA GLY A 147 2.51 22.33 10.72
C GLY A 147 2.36 21.08 11.57
N PHE A 148 1.16 20.86 12.08
CA PHE A 148 0.84 19.68 12.90
C PHE A 148 0.99 18.38 12.11
N ALA A 149 0.60 18.38 10.82
CA ALA A 149 0.71 17.21 9.95
C ALA A 149 2.16 16.73 9.85
N GLY A 150 3.10 17.61 9.49
CA GLY A 150 4.51 17.27 9.41
C GLY A 150 5.14 16.92 10.75
N GLU A 151 4.84 17.68 11.80
CA GLU A 151 5.40 17.43 13.14
C GLU A 151 5.01 16.06 13.70
N ILE A 152 3.73 15.68 13.57
CA ILE A 152 3.23 14.44 14.13
C ILE A 152 3.46 13.27 13.19
N PHE A 153 3.14 13.42 11.92
CA PHE A 153 3.02 12.30 10.98
C PHE A 153 4.19 12.17 10.02
N GLY A 154 5.13 13.13 9.99
CA GLY A 154 6.24 13.13 9.03
C GLY A 154 7.20 11.93 9.12
N ASP A 155 7.22 11.22 10.26
CA ASP A 155 8.10 10.06 10.50
C ASP A 155 7.33 8.71 10.56
N GLY A 156 6.16 8.65 9.95
CA GLY A 156 5.35 7.44 9.83
C GLY A 156 4.40 7.18 11.00
N CYS A 157 3.53 6.17 10.84
CA CYS A 157 2.38 5.96 11.72
C CYS A 157 2.80 5.53 13.13
N LYS A 158 3.91 4.77 13.26
CA LYS A 158 4.48 4.40 14.55
C LYS A 158 4.90 5.62 15.36
N GLN A 159 5.63 6.54 14.74
CA GLN A 159 6.12 7.75 15.42
C GLN A 159 4.97 8.72 15.70
N ALA A 160 4.00 8.83 14.80
CA ALA A 160 2.78 9.59 15.02
C ALA A 160 2.05 9.13 16.29
N GLY A 161 1.87 7.82 16.46
CA GLY A 161 1.28 7.23 17.66
C GLY A 161 2.01 7.62 18.94
N ILE A 162 3.34 7.48 18.96
CA ILE A 162 4.18 7.85 20.12
C ILE A 162 4.04 9.35 20.44
N ARG A 163 4.18 10.24 19.45
CA ARG A 163 4.12 11.69 19.64
C ARG A 163 2.76 12.16 20.14
N LEU A 164 1.69 11.56 19.65
CA LEU A 164 0.34 11.87 20.08
C LEU A 164 0.08 11.40 21.52
N GLU A 165 0.57 10.23 21.90
CA GLU A 165 0.49 9.74 23.28
C GLU A 165 1.28 10.63 24.25
N GLU A 166 2.48 11.09 23.86
CA GLU A 166 3.27 12.07 24.61
C GLU A 166 2.53 13.42 24.78
N ARG A 167 1.65 13.76 23.84
CA ARG A 167 0.76 14.94 23.90
C ARG A 167 -0.55 14.70 24.65
N GLY A 168 -0.76 13.51 25.19
CA GLY A 168 -1.93 13.15 26.00
C GLY A 168 -3.09 12.53 25.24
N VAL A 169 -2.93 12.22 23.94
CA VAL A 169 -3.92 11.46 23.16
C VAL A 169 -3.77 9.98 23.50
N LYS A 170 -4.63 9.48 24.38
CA LYS A 170 -4.53 8.10 24.87
C LYS A 170 -4.71 7.08 23.75
N ASN A 171 -3.86 6.06 23.74
CA ASN A 171 -3.88 4.93 22.81
C ASN A 171 -3.75 5.32 21.33
N ALA A 172 -3.14 6.48 21.00
CA ALA A 172 -2.98 6.88 19.61
C ALA A 172 -2.17 5.86 18.79
N GLY A 173 -1.22 5.16 19.41
CA GLY A 173 -0.44 4.11 18.75
C GLY A 173 -1.25 2.91 18.28
N TYR A 174 -2.45 2.68 18.82
CA TYR A 174 -3.35 1.61 18.37
C TYR A 174 -3.80 1.78 16.92
N TYR A 175 -3.88 3.03 16.45
CA TYR A 175 -4.36 3.37 15.10
C TYR A 175 -3.23 3.35 14.05
N GLY A 176 -1.98 3.14 14.46
CA GLY A 176 -0.84 2.99 13.56
C GLY A 176 -0.70 1.57 13.02
N MET A 177 -1.20 1.33 11.81
CA MET A 177 -1.16 0.01 11.17
C MET A 177 0.23 -0.32 10.64
N HIS A 178 1.05 -1.01 11.46
CA HIS A 178 2.42 -1.38 11.10
C HIS A 178 2.87 -2.72 11.70
N ILE A 179 3.89 -3.34 11.11
CA ILE A 179 4.67 -4.43 11.74
C ILE A 179 6.14 -4.01 11.80
N LYS A 180 6.72 -4.06 13.01
CA LYS A 180 8.08 -3.56 13.32
C LYS A 180 8.32 -2.08 12.97
N GLY A 181 7.25 -1.31 12.78
CA GLY A 181 7.30 0.11 12.43
C GLY A 181 7.24 0.41 10.93
N LEU A 182 7.10 -0.62 10.07
CA LEU A 182 6.80 -0.44 8.66
C LEU A 182 5.30 -0.60 8.42
N GLU A 183 4.71 0.35 7.72
CA GLU A 183 3.27 0.41 7.41
C GLU A 183 2.80 -0.80 6.59
N MET A 184 1.55 -1.19 6.84
CA MET A 184 0.97 -2.39 6.26
C MET A 184 0.62 -2.25 4.74
N PRO A 185 0.84 -3.29 3.92
CA PRO A 185 0.51 -3.29 2.48
C PRO A 185 -0.95 -3.73 2.19
N ALA A 186 -1.41 -3.61 0.94
CA ALA A 186 -2.79 -3.80 0.44
C ALA A 186 -3.45 -5.20 0.62
N PHE A 187 -3.36 -5.79 1.80
CA PHE A 187 -3.80 -7.13 2.15
C PHE A 187 -4.29 -7.15 3.59
N ASP A 188 -5.60 -7.36 3.77
CA ASP A 188 -6.19 -7.46 5.11
C ASP A 188 -5.85 -8.81 5.76
N LEU A 189 -5.11 -8.74 6.87
CA LEU A 189 -4.64 -9.90 7.61
C LEU A 189 -5.78 -10.71 8.25
N HIS A 190 -6.94 -10.11 8.51
CA HIS A 190 -8.09 -10.82 9.09
C HIS A 190 -8.59 -11.95 8.18
N GLY A 191 -8.39 -11.81 6.86
CA GLY A 191 -8.79 -12.79 5.85
C GLY A 191 -7.62 -13.51 5.18
N MET A 192 -6.40 -13.38 5.71
CA MET A 192 -5.15 -13.90 5.12
C MET A 192 -4.19 -14.45 6.19
N THR A 193 -4.51 -15.62 6.75
CA THR A 193 -3.75 -16.18 7.86
C THR A 193 -2.32 -16.63 7.51
N SER A 194 -2.03 -17.05 6.27
CA SER A 194 -0.65 -17.34 5.87
C SER A 194 0.16 -16.06 5.75
N PHE A 195 -0.44 -15.02 5.17
CA PHE A 195 0.17 -13.72 5.05
C PHE A 195 0.45 -13.08 6.41
N ALA A 196 -0.51 -13.16 7.35
CA ALA A 196 -0.32 -12.68 8.72
C ALA A 196 0.91 -13.29 9.40
N VAL A 197 1.13 -14.61 9.24
CA VAL A 197 2.34 -15.26 9.74
C VAL A 197 3.59 -14.75 9.03
N GLY A 198 3.57 -14.69 7.69
CA GLY A 198 4.69 -14.21 6.89
C GLY A 198 5.13 -12.79 7.26
N GLU A 199 4.19 -11.87 7.39
CA GLU A 199 4.46 -10.47 7.76
C GLU A 199 5.00 -10.36 9.19
N SER A 200 4.52 -11.20 10.12
CA SER A 200 5.00 -11.21 11.51
C SER A 200 6.49 -11.57 11.62
N VAL A 201 6.99 -12.43 10.74
CA VAL A 201 8.40 -12.88 10.72
C VAL A 201 9.27 -12.15 9.70
N SER A 202 8.68 -11.40 8.76
CA SER A 202 9.42 -10.62 7.76
C SER A 202 10.48 -9.73 8.38
N ILE A 203 11.70 -9.81 7.85
CA ILE A 203 12.89 -9.12 8.39
C ILE A 203 12.83 -7.60 8.24
N ARG A 204 12.02 -7.08 7.30
CA ARG A 204 11.92 -5.64 7.00
C ARG A 204 10.72 -4.96 7.68
N GLY A 205 9.85 -5.73 8.35
CA GLY A 205 8.53 -5.27 8.78
C GLY A 205 7.44 -5.72 7.80
N ALA A 206 6.27 -5.08 7.84
CA ALA A 206 5.15 -5.43 6.96
C ALA A 206 5.53 -5.19 5.50
N CYS A 207 5.85 -6.25 4.74
CA CYS A 207 6.15 -6.11 3.34
C CYS A 207 5.84 -7.36 2.52
N HIS A 208 4.79 -7.24 1.71
CA HIS A 208 4.33 -8.25 0.75
C HIS A 208 5.36 -8.62 -0.33
N LEU A 209 6.36 -7.75 -0.58
CA LEU A 209 7.47 -8.07 -1.48
C LEU A 209 8.62 -8.81 -0.80
N ARG A 210 8.71 -8.81 0.53
CA ARG A 210 9.67 -9.66 1.25
C ARG A 210 9.06 -11.03 1.53
N ASN A 211 7.79 -11.07 1.94
CA ASN A 211 7.04 -12.30 2.12
C ASN A 211 5.80 -12.33 1.23
N GLY A 212 5.74 -13.28 0.30
CA GLY A 212 4.66 -13.41 -0.67
C GLY A 212 3.46 -14.24 -0.24
N ALA A 213 3.29 -14.54 1.05
CA ALA A 213 2.32 -15.52 1.52
C ALA A 213 0.85 -15.15 1.25
N TYR A 214 0.54 -13.90 0.93
CA TYR A 214 -0.78 -13.49 0.42
C TYR A 214 -1.20 -14.34 -0.80
N GLY A 215 -0.25 -14.77 -1.62
CA GLY A 215 -0.51 -15.62 -2.77
C GLY A 215 -0.95 -17.04 -2.40
N LEU A 216 -0.57 -17.55 -1.22
CA LEU A 216 -1.04 -18.84 -0.72
C LEU A 216 -2.51 -18.75 -0.32
N ASP A 217 -2.87 -17.67 0.36
CA ASP A 217 -4.23 -17.42 0.83
C ASP A 217 -5.17 -17.09 -0.35
N ALA A 218 -4.75 -16.21 -1.26
CA ALA A 218 -5.53 -15.82 -2.44
C ALA A 218 -5.81 -16.99 -3.40
N LYS A 219 -4.89 -17.96 -3.49
CA LYS A 219 -5.06 -19.19 -4.29
C LYS A 219 -5.82 -20.30 -3.56
N GLY A 220 -6.20 -20.08 -2.30
CA GLY A 220 -6.91 -21.09 -1.50
C GLY A 220 -6.08 -22.35 -1.22
N LYS A 221 -4.75 -22.23 -1.16
CA LYS A 221 -3.87 -23.38 -0.87
C LYS A 221 -4.08 -23.90 0.55
N PHE A 222 -4.42 -23.01 1.46
CA PHE A 222 -4.78 -23.30 2.84
C PHE A 222 -6.09 -22.58 3.20
N ASP A 223 -6.72 -22.98 4.31
CA ASP A 223 -7.89 -22.28 4.81
C ASP A 223 -7.49 -20.90 5.34
N ARG A 224 -7.95 -19.83 4.69
CA ARG A 224 -7.60 -18.46 5.04
C ARG A 224 -8.39 -17.90 6.24
N PHE A 225 -9.44 -18.59 6.68
CA PHE A 225 -10.23 -18.21 7.86
C PHE A 225 -9.87 -19.05 9.10
N GLY A 226 -9.10 -20.11 8.90
CA GLY A 226 -8.56 -20.97 9.94
C GLY A 226 -7.02 -20.99 9.93
N TYR A 227 -6.47 -21.90 10.72
CA TYR A 227 -5.03 -22.19 10.74
C TYR A 227 -4.78 -23.69 10.63
N ASP A 228 -5.12 -24.24 9.47
CA ASP A 228 -4.92 -25.65 9.15
C ASP A 228 -3.46 -25.96 8.75
N LYS A 229 -3.07 -27.22 8.94
CA LYS A 229 -1.80 -27.80 8.49
C LYS A 229 -0.58 -26.92 8.81
N PRO A 230 -0.36 -26.55 10.09
CA PRO A 230 0.60 -25.52 10.47
C PRO A 230 2.03 -25.79 9.98
N LEU A 231 2.47 -27.06 9.99
CA LEU A 231 3.80 -27.44 9.52
C LEU A 231 3.95 -27.32 8.00
N GLU A 232 2.93 -27.71 7.23
CA GLU A 232 2.95 -27.59 5.76
C GLU A 232 2.89 -26.12 5.33
N ARG A 233 2.06 -25.34 6.03
CA ARG A 233 1.94 -23.90 5.82
C ARG A 233 3.25 -23.18 6.12
N GLY A 234 3.86 -23.45 7.27
CA GLY A 234 5.17 -22.89 7.62
C GLY A 234 6.25 -23.18 6.57
N LYS A 235 6.34 -24.43 6.10
CA LYS A 235 7.27 -24.81 5.02
C LYS A 235 6.98 -24.06 3.72
N ALA A 236 5.72 -23.86 3.36
CA ALA A 236 5.33 -23.13 2.16
C ALA A 236 5.68 -21.63 2.26
N ILE A 237 5.52 -21.02 3.44
CA ILE A 237 5.89 -19.62 3.69
C ILE A 237 7.41 -19.46 3.59
N ILE A 238 8.20 -20.35 4.21
CA ILE A 238 9.67 -20.35 4.12
C ILE A 238 10.12 -20.44 2.65
N GLY A 239 9.59 -21.41 1.90
CA GLY A 239 9.96 -21.56 0.49
C GLY A 239 9.65 -20.33 -0.37
N LEU A 240 8.60 -19.57 -0.05
CA LEU A 240 8.29 -18.31 -0.72
C LEU A 240 9.31 -17.20 -0.41
N GLU A 241 9.74 -17.08 0.85
CA GLU A 241 10.81 -16.13 1.20
C GLU A 241 12.13 -16.49 0.54
N ASP A 242 12.48 -17.79 0.50
CA ASP A 242 13.72 -18.28 -0.11
C ASP A 242 13.78 -17.93 -1.60
N ILE A 243 12.71 -18.23 -2.36
CA ILE A 243 12.68 -17.90 -3.79
C ILE A 243 12.64 -16.39 -4.03
N TYR A 244 11.98 -15.61 -3.17
CA TYR A 244 12.02 -14.14 -3.27
C TYR A 244 13.42 -13.60 -3.01
N CYS A 245 14.17 -14.21 -2.08
CA CYS A 245 15.55 -13.86 -1.79
C CYS A 245 16.48 -14.12 -3.00
N ILE A 246 16.30 -15.24 -3.67
CA ILE A 246 17.04 -15.58 -4.90
C ILE A 246 16.74 -14.56 -5.99
N ILE A 247 15.45 -14.28 -6.23
CA ILE A 247 15.00 -13.30 -7.23
C ILE A 247 15.57 -11.89 -6.94
N ASP A 248 15.54 -11.46 -5.68
CA ASP A 248 16.11 -10.18 -5.27
C ASP A 248 17.63 -10.14 -5.48
N SER A 249 18.32 -11.26 -5.24
CA SER A 249 19.76 -11.39 -5.43
C SER A 249 20.16 -11.37 -6.91
N TYR A 250 19.30 -11.86 -7.80
CA TYR A 250 19.48 -11.75 -9.25
C TYR A 250 19.09 -10.38 -9.80
N ILE A 251 18.44 -9.53 -9.00
CA ILE A 251 17.97 -8.21 -9.40
C ILE A 251 17.02 -8.31 -10.61
N ILE A 252 16.14 -9.31 -10.58
CA ILE A 252 15.10 -9.49 -11.60
C ILE A 252 13.72 -9.16 -11.02
N CYS A 253 12.80 -8.72 -11.88
CA CYS A 253 11.47 -8.32 -11.44
C CYS A 253 10.68 -9.50 -10.87
N LYS A 254 10.09 -9.32 -9.69
CA LYS A 254 9.22 -10.30 -9.05
C LYS A 254 7.97 -10.69 -9.86
N PHE A 255 7.54 -9.89 -10.82
CA PHE A 255 6.45 -10.28 -11.73
C PHE A 255 6.86 -11.36 -12.75
N THR A 256 8.14 -11.68 -12.90
CA THR A 256 8.60 -12.79 -13.75
C THR A 256 8.44 -14.17 -13.09
N ARG A 257 7.99 -14.26 -11.84
CA ARG A 257 7.77 -15.53 -11.12
C ARG A 257 6.81 -16.49 -11.83
N GLY A 258 5.92 -15.97 -12.69
CA GLY A 258 5.02 -16.78 -13.51
C GLY A 258 5.53 -17.07 -14.92
N ILE A 259 6.73 -16.58 -15.27
CA ILE A 259 7.34 -16.77 -16.59
C ILE A 259 8.23 -18.02 -16.59
N TYR A 260 8.98 -18.25 -15.51
CA TYR A 260 9.80 -19.45 -15.38
C TYR A 260 8.93 -20.67 -15.08
N GLU A 261 9.22 -21.80 -15.74
CA GLU A 261 8.54 -23.08 -15.53
C GLU A 261 8.77 -23.62 -14.12
N ASN A 262 9.97 -23.42 -13.57
CA ASN A 262 10.38 -23.82 -12.23
C ASN A 262 11.72 -23.17 -11.83
N ASP A 263 12.13 -23.37 -10.58
CA ASP A 263 13.37 -22.83 -10.03
C ASP A 263 14.64 -23.32 -10.76
N ALA A 264 14.61 -24.48 -11.42
CA ALA A 264 15.76 -24.99 -12.18
C ALA A 264 15.97 -24.22 -13.49
N GLU A 265 14.91 -23.71 -14.11
CA GLU A 265 15.05 -22.81 -15.26
C GLU A 265 15.71 -21.49 -14.83
N LEU A 266 15.31 -20.95 -13.68
CA LEU A 266 15.92 -19.75 -13.12
C LEU A 266 17.43 -19.95 -12.85
N ALA A 267 17.81 -21.11 -12.29
CA ALA A 267 19.21 -21.47 -12.08
C ALA A 267 19.98 -21.61 -13.41
N LYS A 268 19.37 -22.24 -14.42
CA LYS A 268 19.96 -22.37 -15.76
C LYS A 268 20.23 -21.01 -16.41
N VAL A 269 19.30 -20.06 -16.29
CA VAL A 269 19.49 -18.69 -16.79
C VAL A 269 20.69 -18.04 -16.09
N TYR A 270 20.82 -18.20 -14.79
CA TYR A 270 21.96 -17.70 -14.03
C TYR A 270 23.28 -18.31 -14.53
N GLU A 271 23.38 -19.64 -14.64
CA GLU A 271 24.58 -20.34 -15.16
C GLU A 271 24.97 -19.88 -16.57
N LEU A 272 24.00 -19.69 -17.47
CA LEU A 272 24.26 -19.20 -18.83
C LEU A 272 24.86 -17.79 -18.85
N VAL A 273 24.57 -16.96 -17.84
CA VAL A 273 25.07 -15.59 -17.73
C VAL A 273 26.41 -15.55 -17.00
N THR A 274 26.60 -16.36 -15.95
CA THR A 274 27.78 -16.26 -15.07
C THR A 274 28.89 -17.24 -15.38
N GLY A 275 28.61 -18.33 -16.10
CA GLY A 275 29.46 -19.53 -16.10
C GLY A 275 29.43 -20.26 -14.76
#